data_AF-A0A953INA2-F1
#
_entry.id   AF-A0A953INA2-F1
#
_cell.length_a   1.000
_cell.length_b   1.000
_cell.length_c   1.000
_cell.angle_alpha   90.00
_cell.angle_beta   90.00
_cell.angle_gamma   90.00
#
_symmetry.space_group_name_H-M   'P 1'
#
loop_
_entity.id
_entity.type
_entity.pdbx_description
1 polymer ?
#
loop_
_entity_poly.entity_id
_entity_poly.type
_entity_poly.pdbx_seq_one_letter_code
_entity_poly.pdbx_strand_id
1 'polypeptide(L)' 'VDRLPSVALVARPRGKRAGVLHKLEAALRRLPTPVIGHIAVDALRLDLRCLPPDGETEFAAQLSASSGLGA' A
#
# COMPACT_ATOMS: atom_id res chain seq x y z
N VAL A 1 -25.23 5.41 -3.94
CA VAL A 1 -23.89 5.08 -4.47
C VAL A 1 -23.82 3.59 -4.68
N ASP A 2 -23.54 3.15 -5.90
CA ASP A 2 -23.38 1.74 -6.23
C ASP A 2 -22.03 1.26 -5.68
N ARG A 3 -21.99 0.11 -4.99
CA ARG A 3 -20.76 -0.44 -4.42
C ARG A 3 -20.31 -1.60 -5.29
N LEU A 4 -19.32 -1.36 -6.15
CA LEU A 4 -18.68 -2.45 -6.86
C LEU A 4 -17.99 -3.39 -5.85
N PRO A 5 -18.14 -4.72 -5.97
CA PRO A 5 -17.28 -5.65 -5.26
C PRO A 5 -15.82 -5.35 -5.59
N SER A 6 -14.98 -5.27 -4.57
CA SER A 6 -13.55 -5.00 -4.69
C SER A 6 -12.77 -5.93 -3.77
N VAL A 7 -11.52 -6.16 -4.14
CA VAL A 7 -10.52 -6.86 -3.32
C VAL A 7 -9.38 -5.89 -3.06
N ALA A 8 -8.80 -5.97 -1.87
CA ALA A 8 -7.67 -5.12 -1.48
C ALA A 8 -6.57 -5.96 -0.85
N LEU A 9 -5.32 -5.61 -1.13
CA LEU A 9 -4.19 -6.10 -0.38
C LEU A 9 -4.14 -5.36 0.97
N VAL A 10 -4.06 -6.11 2.07
CA VAL A 10 -4.14 -5.55 3.42
C VAL A 10 -2.85 -5.83 4.19
N ALA A 11 -2.13 -4.76 4.52
CA ALA A 11 -0.94 -4.81 5.37
C ALA A 11 -1.31 -4.48 6.82
N ARG A 12 -0.94 -5.37 7.75
CA ARG A 12 -1.12 -5.19 9.19
C ARG A 12 0.24 -5.26 9.90
N PRO A 13 0.51 -4.36 10.86
CA PRO A 13 1.75 -4.40 11.60
C PRO A 13 1.76 -5.60 12.55
N ARG A 14 2.91 -6.29 12.63
CA ARG A 14 3.17 -7.29 13.67
C ARG A 14 3.60 -6.57 14.95
N GLY A 15 2.63 -6.06 15.72
CA GLY A 15 2.87 -5.46 17.04
C GLY A 15 2.29 -4.06 17.23
N LYS A 16 2.42 -3.52 18.45
CA LYS A 16 1.79 -2.25 18.87
C LYS A 16 2.65 -1.00 18.61
N ARG A 17 3.38 -0.95 17.50
CA ARG A 17 4.22 0.22 17.18
C ARG A 17 3.34 1.32 16.60
N ALA A 18 3.02 2.33 17.42
CA ALA A 18 2.21 3.47 17.00
C ALA A 18 2.82 4.18 15.77
N GLY A 19 1.96 4.61 14.84
CA GLY A 19 2.37 5.37 13.65
C GLY A 19 3.07 4.55 12.54
N VAL A 20 3.28 3.24 12.70
CA VAL A 20 3.91 2.41 11.66
C VAL A 20 3.12 2.39 10.35
N LEU A 21 1.79 2.38 10.41
CA LEU A 21 0.93 2.44 9.22
C LEU A 21 1.06 3.77 8.47
N HIS A 22 1.15 4.88 9.20
CA HIS A 22 1.39 6.20 8.58
C HIS A 22 2.79 6.32 7.98
N LYS A 23 3.82 5.72 8.62
CA LYS A 23 5.16 5.66 8.04
C LYS A 23 5.17 4.83 6.75
N LEU A 24 4.49 3.70 6.74
CA LEU A 24 4.35 2.84 5.57
C LEU A 24 3.60 3.56 4.43
N GLU A 25 2.49 4.22 4.73
CA GLU A 25 1.73 5.04 3.76
C GLU A 25 2.57 6.18 3.19
N ALA A 26 3.30 6.91 4.04
CA ALA A 26 4.21 7.95 3.59
C ALA A 26 5.37 7.40 2.73
N ALA A 27 5.89 6.21 3.02
CA ALA A 27 6.93 5.56 2.22
C ALA A 27 6.41 5.17 0.82
N LEU A 28 5.22 4.57 0.74
CA LEU A 28 4.56 4.23 -0.53
C LEU A 28 4.32 5.47 -1.41
N ARG A 29 3.93 6.58 -0.78
CA ARG A 29 3.72 7.86 -1.48
C ARG A 29 5.02 8.48 -2.01
N ARG A 30 6.18 8.10 -1.48
CA ARG A 30 7.52 8.58 -1.91
C ARG A 30 8.17 7.69 -2.97
N LEU A 31 7.54 6.58 -3.37
CA LEU A 31 8.03 5.76 -4.48
C LEU A 31 8.06 6.56 -5.78
N PRO A 32 8.90 6.18 -6.76
CA PRO A 32 8.99 6.87 -8.06
C PRO A 32 7.63 7.03 -8.72
N THR A 33 6.79 5.98 -8.65
CA THR A 33 5.37 6.05 -8.95
C THR A 33 4.61 6.02 -7.61
N PRO A 34 4.01 7.16 -7.18
CA PRO A 34 3.35 7.24 -5.88
C PRO A 34 2.19 6.26 -5.77
N VAL A 35 2.18 5.47 -4.69
CA VAL A 35 1.07 4.55 -4.37
C VAL A 35 0.33 5.09 -3.16
N ILE A 36 -0.97 5.35 -3.32
CA ILE A 36 -1.82 5.88 -2.25
C ILE A 36 -2.65 4.75 -1.66
N GLY A 37 -2.51 4.52 -0.35
CA GLY A 37 -3.28 3.54 0.38
C GLY A 37 -4.27 4.17 1.36
N HIS A 38 -5.24 3.40 1.80
CA HIS A 38 -6.24 3.83 2.78
C HIS A 38 -5.99 3.11 4.12
N ILE A 39 -5.82 3.87 5.20
CA ILE A 39 -5.70 3.32 6.55
C ILE A 39 -7.08 3.17 7.16
N ALA A 40 -7.49 1.94 7.44
CA ALA A 40 -8.76 1.64 8.11
C ALA A 40 -8.68 0.32 8.87
N VAL A 41 -9.21 0.33 10.10
CA VAL A 41 -9.26 -0.85 10.99
C VAL A 41 -7.85 -1.40 11.26
N ASP A 42 -6.94 -0.54 11.75
CA ASP A 42 -5.55 -0.87 12.09
C ASP A 42 -4.77 -1.57 10.96
N ALA A 43 -5.12 -1.25 9.72
CA ALA A 43 -4.50 -1.83 8.55
C ALA A 43 -4.38 -0.79 7.43
N LEU A 44 -3.33 -0.91 6.64
CA LEU A 44 -3.20 -0.23 5.37
C LEU A 44 -3.82 -1.11 4.28
N ARG A 45 -4.72 -0.52 3.48
CA ARG A 45 -5.43 -1.18 2.39
C ARG A 45 -5.01 -0.58 1.06
N LEU A 46 -4.66 -1.44 0.10
CA LEU A 46 -4.31 -1.08 -1.27
C LEU A 46 -5.33 -1.70 -2.22
N ASP A 47 -6.06 -0.87 -2.96
CA ASP A 47 -6.97 -1.32 -4.02
C ASP A 47 -6.19 -1.41 -5.33
N LEU A 48 -5.99 -2.63 -5.82
CA LEU A 48 -5.16 -2.90 -7.00
C LEU A 48 -5.83 -2.50 -8.31
N ARG A 49 -7.13 -2.19 -8.32
CA ARG A 49 -7.82 -1.68 -9.50
C ARG A 49 -7.36 -0.27 -9.88
N CYS A 50 -6.68 0.42 -8.97
CA CYS A 50 -6.04 1.70 -9.24
C CYS A 50 -4.69 1.55 -9.96
N LEU A 51 -4.17 0.32 -10.11
CA LEU A 51 -3.00 0.09 -10.95
C LEU A 51 -3.38 0.19 -12.44
N PRO A 52 -2.46 0.67 -13.28
CA PRO A 52 -2.58 0.51 -14.71
C PRO A 52 -2.74 -0.99 -15.08
N PRO A 53 -3.41 -1.33 -16.19
CA PRO A 53 -3.61 -2.72 -16.63
C PRO A 53 -2.33 -3.57 -16.65
N ASP A 54 -1.17 -2.96 -16.91
CA ASP A 54 0.14 -3.62 -16.97
C ASP A 54 1.08 -3.25 -15.81
N GLY A 55 0.60 -2.45 -14.84
CA GLY A 55 1.44 -1.83 -13.82
C GLY A 55 1.79 -2.72 -12.62
N GLU A 56 1.30 -3.95 -12.56
CA GLU A 56 1.55 -4.87 -11.45
C GLU A 56 3.04 -5.23 -11.31
N THR A 57 3.71 -5.50 -12.45
CA THR A 57 5.13 -5.85 -12.46
C THR A 57 6.00 -4.70 -11.97
N GLU A 58 5.72 -3.48 -12.43
CA GLU A 58 6.45 -2.27 -12.03
C GLU A 58 6.19 -1.95 -10.56
N PHE A 59 4.95 -2.11 -10.10
CA PHE A 59 4.58 -1.99 -8.69
C PHE A 59 5.36 -2.98 -7.81
N ALA A 60 5.44 -4.25 -8.20
CA ALA A 60 6.21 -5.25 -7.47
C ALA A 60 7.72 -4.96 -7.48
N ALA A 61 8.25 -4.49 -8.61
CA ALA A 61 9.66 -4.13 -8.75
C ALA A 61 10.05 -2.94 -7.85
N GLN A 62 9.25 -1.86 -7.82
CA GLN A 62 9.54 -0.71 -6.94
C GLN A 62 9.44 -1.06 -5.46
N LEU A 63 8.51 -1.96 -5.07
CA LEU A 63 8.41 -2.46 -3.70
C LEU A 63 9.64 -3.28 -3.30
N SER A 64 10.15 -4.10 -4.22
CA SER A 64 11.35 -4.92 -3.98
C SER A 64 12.61 -4.06 -3.90
N ALA A 65 12.67 -2.96 -4.66
CA ALA A 65 13.78 -2.01 -4.65
C ALA A 65 13.75 -1.06 -3.43
N SER A 66 12.60 -0.87 -2.79
CA SER A 66 12.44 0.04 -1.66
C SER A 66 12.76 -0.66 -0.34
N SER A 67 14.04 -0.70 -0.01
CA SER A 67 14.62 -1.25 1.23
C SER A 67 14.15 -0.57 2.54
N GLY A 68 13.28 0.45 2.47
CA GLY A 68 12.76 1.21 3.61
C GLY A 68 11.33 0.88 4.04
N LEU A 69 10.62 -0.03 3.36
CA LEU A 69 9.21 -0.34 3.70
C LEU A 69 9.05 -1.26 4.93
N GLY A 70 10.13 -1.88 5.42
CA GLY A 70 10.09 -2.92 6.45
C GLY A 70 10.92 -2.69 7.72
N ALA A 71 11.52 -1.51 7.92
CA ALA A 71 12.38 -1.20 9.08
C ALA A 71 11.62 -0.46 10.21
#